data_AF-A0A847LU71-F1
#
_entry.id   AF-A0A847LU71-F1
#
_cell.length_a   1.000
_cell.length_b   1.000
_cell.length_c   1.000
_cell.angle_alpha   90.00
_cell.angle_beta   90.00
_cell.angle_gamma   90.00
#
_symmetry.space_group_name_H-M   'P 1'
#
loop_
_entity.id
_entity.type
_entity.pdbx_description
1 polymer ?
#
loop_
_entity_poly.entity_id
_entity_poly.type
_entity_poly.pdbx_seq_one_letter_code
_entity_poly.pdbx_strand_id
1 'polypeptide(L)'
;MKKAVKLLIYLVGIVIVVIGVFGSYLLWSFSLPAIYENTYYAALVDKVDLLERHKSDKKIILIGGSNVAFGFNSGLLESEFPEYKVINFGLYANLGTKLMMDLAKDYIGAGDKVFLIPETNKQSMSLYFSPVNTWKAIETQMSLYKKLPADNKELMRGNYFAYINEKKSFKEVLPGTGIYQRNNFNEYMDFEYIEEGESLRVQNQMAQRFDPTMLIDYSSALFDYEFFDYANDYNYYVNKQGAKMYFAFCPINALAITNYNEADITNFYWDLRAYLDFPVIGNPFDYHIAANYFFDSNFHLNDAGAILRTRILANDIYRDVLKKEIEASIAIPEVPKFPDVVMGEDSEEAKYFNYKENETGYTLTSIKTEYLHLDTIVLPKFLNGKTFNTIGTGCFEHSENLEILVLPKTITVLENGSFKNNHKLMSVKILYDDPTKIQVDYLGGVTEGVLEGFKILVPEHSRLNFMTDYYWSAYSAYFEGY
;
A
#
# COMPACT_ATOMS: atom_id res chain seq x y z
N MET A 1 -21.76 17.18 -56.70
CA MET A 1 -22.79 17.03 -55.65
C MET A 1 -23.11 15.58 -55.27
N LYS A 2 -23.56 14.70 -56.19
CA LYS A 2 -23.97 13.31 -55.84
C LYS A 2 -22.87 12.44 -55.18
N LYS A 3 -21.60 12.58 -55.58
CA LYS A 3 -20.47 11.86 -54.95
C LYS A 3 -20.18 12.35 -53.52
N ALA A 4 -20.23 13.67 -53.30
CA ALA A 4 -20.03 14.27 -51.97
C ALA A 4 -21.14 13.89 -50.98
N VAL A 5 -22.40 13.86 -51.43
CA VAL A 5 -23.54 13.41 -50.61
C VAL A 5 -23.42 11.93 -50.24
N LYS A 6 -23.00 11.06 -51.18
CA LYS A 6 -22.75 9.64 -50.88
C LYS A 6 -21.60 9.45 -49.88
N LEU A 7 -20.51 10.20 -50.02
CA LEU A 7 -19.39 10.18 -49.08
C LEU A 7 -19.82 10.64 -47.69
N LEU A 8 -20.61 11.70 -47.60
CA LEU A 8 -21.15 12.19 -46.32
C LEU A 8 -22.04 11.15 -45.64
N ILE A 9 -22.97 10.52 -46.39
CA ILE A 9 -23.84 9.45 -45.85
C ILE A 9 -23.00 8.28 -45.35
N TYR A 10 -21.95 7.89 -46.09
CA TYR A 10 -21.05 6.82 -45.68
C TYR A 10 -20.26 7.16 -44.41
N LEU A 11 -19.72 8.38 -44.32
CA LEU A 11 -19.03 8.87 -43.12
C LEU A 11 -19.96 8.93 -41.90
N VAL A 12 -21.18 9.44 -42.07
CA VAL A 12 -22.20 9.46 -41.01
C VAL A 12 -22.58 8.03 -40.59
N GLY A 13 -22.74 7.11 -41.54
CA GLY A 13 -22.99 5.70 -41.27
C GLY A 13 -21.88 5.04 -40.46
N ILE A 14 -20.61 5.28 -40.81
CA ILE A 14 -19.45 4.81 -40.03
C ILE A 14 -19.48 5.38 -38.62
N VAL A 15 -19.68 6.69 -38.47
CA VAL A 15 -19.74 7.34 -37.16
C VAL A 15 -20.86 6.74 -36.30
N ILE A 16 -22.04 6.50 -36.86
CA ILE A 16 -23.16 5.87 -36.15
C ILE A 16 -22.82 4.43 -35.73
N VAL A 17 -22.19 3.63 -36.59
CA VAL A 17 -21.79 2.25 -36.25
C VAL A 17 -20.74 2.27 -35.14
N VAL A 18 -19.73 3.13 -35.25
CA VAL A 18 -18.68 3.28 -34.23
C VAL A 18 -19.30 3.71 -32.90
N ILE A 19 -20.09 4.79 -32.88
CA ILE A 19 -20.79 5.26 -31.67
C ILE A 19 -21.75 4.18 -31.13
N GLY A 20 -22.41 3.41 -32.00
CA GLY A 20 -23.32 2.35 -31.62
C GLY A 20 -22.59 1.19 -30.92
N VAL A 21 -21.43 0.76 -31.44
CA VAL A 21 -20.60 -0.28 -30.84
C VAL A 21 -19.97 0.18 -29.53
N PHE A 22 -19.44 1.41 -29.48
CA PHE A 22 -18.88 1.97 -28.24
C PHE A 22 -19.98 2.22 -27.19
N GLY A 23 -21.13 2.74 -27.62
CA GLY A 23 -22.28 2.99 -26.76
C GLY A 23 -22.86 1.70 -26.18
N SER A 24 -22.98 0.64 -26.99
CA SER A 24 -23.43 -0.66 -26.51
C SER A 24 -22.43 -1.30 -25.53
N TYR A 25 -21.12 -1.16 -25.79
CA TYR A 25 -20.08 -1.58 -24.85
C TYR A 25 -20.16 -0.83 -23.52
N LEU A 26 -20.36 0.49 -23.54
CA LEU A 26 -20.53 1.28 -22.32
C LEU A 26 -21.78 0.87 -21.55
N LEU A 27 -22.92 0.72 -22.22
CA LEU A 27 -24.17 0.26 -21.60
C LEU A 27 -24.01 -1.13 -20.96
N TRP A 28 -23.35 -2.06 -21.66
CA TRP A 28 -23.00 -3.37 -21.12
C TRP A 28 -22.09 -3.25 -19.90
N SER A 29 -21.08 -2.37 -19.94
CA SER A 29 -20.15 -2.19 -18.81
C SER A 29 -20.84 -1.71 -17.54
N PHE A 30 -21.87 -0.86 -17.66
CA PHE A 30 -22.69 -0.41 -16.53
C PHE A 30 -23.62 -1.49 -15.97
N SER A 31 -23.87 -2.57 -16.72
CA SER A 31 -24.66 -3.71 -16.25
C SER A 31 -23.86 -4.74 -15.46
N LEU A 32 -22.51 -4.61 -15.43
CA LEU A 32 -21.66 -5.51 -14.65
C LEU A 32 -21.82 -5.21 -13.15
N PRO A 33 -21.90 -6.25 -12.28
CA PRO A 33 -22.00 -6.08 -10.83
C PRO A 33 -20.79 -5.33 -10.26
N ALA A 34 -20.90 -4.79 -9.04
CA ALA A 34 -19.78 -4.13 -8.38
C ALA A 34 -18.78 -5.18 -7.85
N ILE A 35 -17.78 -5.53 -8.68
CA ILE A 35 -16.87 -6.66 -8.43
C ILE A 35 -15.96 -6.40 -7.21
N TYR A 36 -15.62 -5.14 -6.94
CA TYR A 36 -14.66 -4.73 -5.93
C TYR A 36 -15.31 -4.23 -4.63
N GLU A 37 -16.63 -4.34 -4.48
CA GLU A 37 -17.40 -3.68 -3.41
C GLU A 37 -17.00 -4.07 -1.98
N ASN A 38 -16.42 -5.26 -1.79
CA ASN A 38 -15.97 -5.79 -0.49
C ASN A 38 -14.45 -5.66 -0.27
N THR A 39 -13.72 -5.21 -1.30
CA THR A 39 -12.26 -5.13 -1.27
C THR A 39 -11.77 -3.91 -0.49
N TYR A 40 -10.50 -3.91 -0.09
CA TYR A 40 -9.86 -2.77 0.56
C TYR A 40 -10.07 -1.44 -0.18
N TYR A 41 -10.06 -1.45 -1.52
CA TYR A 41 -10.28 -0.26 -2.34
C TYR A 41 -11.62 0.44 -2.04
N ALA A 42 -12.69 -0.34 -1.83
CA ALA A 42 -14.03 0.19 -1.68
C ALA A 42 -14.23 0.95 -0.35
N ALA A 43 -13.34 0.79 0.63
CA ALA A 43 -13.34 1.60 1.85
C ALA A 43 -13.10 3.10 1.58
N LEU A 44 -12.62 3.47 0.38
CA LEU A 44 -12.52 4.88 -0.03
C LEU A 44 -13.88 5.57 -0.01
N VAL A 45 -14.93 4.88 -0.43
CA VAL A 45 -16.30 5.41 -0.43
C VAL A 45 -16.75 5.71 1.00
N ASP A 46 -16.51 4.78 1.93
CA ASP A 46 -16.89 4.96 3.34
C ASP A 46 -16.12 6.12 3.98
N LYS A 47 -14.85 6.31 3.61
CA LYS A 47 -14.02 7.45 4.03
C LYS A 47 -14.58 8.78 3.51
N VAL A 48 -15.03 8.84 2.27
CA VAL A 48 -15.66 10.07 1.72
C VAL A 48 -17.02 10.31 2.36
N ASP A 49 -17.80 9.26 2.59
CA ASP A 49 -19.09 9.36 3.28
C ASP A 49 -18.92 9.86 4.73
N LEU A 50 -17.84 9.48 5.43
CA LEU A 50 -17.51 10.02 6.75
C LEU A 50 -17.22 11.53 6.69
N LEU A 51 -16.47 12.01 5.69
CA LEU A 51 -16.26 13.44 5.47
C LEU A 51 -17.57 14.19 5.16
N GLU A 52 -18.44 13.63 4.32
CA GLU A 52 -19.74 14.22 3.98
C GLU A 52 -20.64 14.31 5.22
N ARG A 53 -20.68 13.25 6.03
CA ARG A 53 -21.47 13.19 7.28
C ARG A 53 -21.07 14.28 8.27
N HIS A 54 -19.78 14.56 8.37
CA HIS A 54 -19.22 15.55 9.31
C HIS A 54 -18.84 16.88 8.65
N LYS A 55 -19.35 17.19 7.45
CA LYS A 55 -18.96 18.40 6.71
C LYS A 55 -19.19 19.72 7.46
N SER A 56 -20.19 19.75 8.34
CA SER A 56 -20.55 20.91 9.15
C SER A 56 -19.80 20.99 10.48
N ASP A 57 -19.15 19.90 10.89
CA ASP A 57 -18.37 19.85 12.12
C ASP A 57 -16.99 20.46 11.89
N LYS A 58 -16.39 20.93 12.97
CA LYS A 58 -14.96 21.31 12.98
C LYS A 58 -14.13 20.03 13.02
N LYS A 59 -13.19 19.86 12.09
CA LYS A 59 -12.51 18.59 11.87
C LYS A 59 -10.99 18.67 12.06
N ILE A 60 -10.41 17.58 12.56
CA ILE A 60 -9.02 17.20 12.31
C ILE A 60 -9.06 16.15 11.20
N ILE A 61 -8.52 16.48 10.02
CA ILE A 61 -8.50 15.58 8.86
C ILE A 61 -7.08 15.08 8.66
N LEU A 62 -6.88 13.76 8.77
CA LEU A 62 -5.60 13.10 8.55
C LEU A 62 -5.58 12.56 7.13
N ILE A 63 -4.75 13.12 6.24
CA ILE A 63 -4.66 12.76 4.83
C ILE A 63 -3.34 12.04 4.57
N GLY A 64 -3.39 10.83 4.00
CA GLY A 64 -2.17 10.10 3.64
C GLY A 64 -2.46 8.75 2.97
N GLY A 65 -1.44 7.90 2.90
CA GLY A 65 -1.57 6.53 2.40
C GLY A 65 -2.05 5.56 3.49
N SER A 66 -1.57 4.32 3.42
CA SER A 66 -1.91 3.28 4.38
C SER A 66 -1.29 3.51 5.75
N ASN A 67 -0.19 4.27 5.84
CA ASN A 67 0.35 4.66 7.14
C ASN A 67 -0.68 5.42 7.99
N VAL A 68 -1.57 6.21 7.37
CA VAL A 68 -2.61 6.93 8.09
C VAL A 68 -3.75 5.97 8.47
N ALA A 69 -4.15 5.08 7.55
CA ALA A 69 -5.17 4.05 7.83
C ALA A 69 -4.81 3.19 9.06
N PHE A 70 -3.57 2.70 9.14
CA PHE A 70 -3.10 1.84 10.23
C PHE A 70 -2.55 2.62 11.43
N GLY A 71 -2.27 3.91 11.27
CA GLY A 71 -1.33 4.60 12.14
C GLY A 71 -1.91 5.34 13.33
N PHE A 72 -3.23 5.39 13.47
CA PHE A 72 -3.87 6.18 14.51
C PHE A 72 -4.92 5.37 15.25
N ASN A 73 -5.02 5.67 16.54
CA ASN A 73 -6.27 5.56 17.26
C ASN A 73 -6.93 6.95 17.24
N SER A 74 -7.89 7.16 16.34
CA SER A 74 -8.55 8.45 16.13
C SER A 74 -9.48 8.82 17.30
N GLY A 75 -10.07 7.84 17.98
CA GLY A 75 -10.89 8.09 19.17
C GLY A 75 -10.09 8.69 20.34
N LEU A 76 -8.84 8.24 20.54
CA LEU A 76 -7.93 8.84 21.51
C LEU A 76 -7.52 10.26 21.11
N LEU A 77 -7.30 10.51 19.81
CA LEU A 77 -6.98 11.85 19.31
C LEU A 77 -8.16 12.82 19.49
N GLU A 78 -9.37 12.35 19.22
CA GLU A 78 -10.61 13.11 19.42
C GLU A 78 -10.83 13.42 20.91
N SER A 79 -10.46 12.50 21.80
CA SER A 79 -10.53 12.72 23.25
C SER A 79 -9.58 13.81 23.74
N GLU A 80 -8.40 13.96 23.12
CA GLU A 80 -7.45 15.06 23.39
C GLU A 80 -7.96 16.42 22.88
N PHE A 81 -8.72 16.41 21.78
CA PHE A 81 -9.20 17.61 21.10
C PHE A 81 -10.73 17.56 20.91
N PRO A 82 -11.52 17.60 21.99
CA PRO A 82 -12.96 17.31 21.97
C PRO A 82 -13.78 18.33 21.17
N GLU A 83 -13.21 19.49 20.80
CA GLU A 83 -13.85 20.44 19.90
C GLU A 83 -13.74 20.07 18.41
N TYR A 84 -13.07 18.97 18.08
CA TYR A 84 -12.84 18.50 16.72
C TYR A 84 -13.37 17.08 16.53
N LYS A 85 -14.04 16.82 15.41
CA LYS A 85 -14.21 15.46 14.89
C LYS A 85 -12.93 15.02 14.20
N VAL A 86 -12.39 13.85 14.55
CA VAL A 86 -11.22 13.29 13.87
C VAL A 86 -11.67 12.41 12.72
N ILE A 87 -11.07 12.63 11.54
CA ILE A 87 -11.36 11.89 10.31
C ILE A 87 -10.07 11.25 9.79
N ASN A 88 -10.01 9.92 9.80
CA ASN A 88 -8.92 9.16 9.18
C ASN A 88 -9.17 9.02 7.67
N PHE A 89 -8.54 9.89 6.90
CA PHE A 89 -8.61 9.90 5.44
C PHE A 89 -7.34 9.33 4.79
N GLY A 90 -6.81 8.23 5.35
CA GLY A 90 -5.79 7.39 4.73
C GLY A 90 -6.33 6.08 4.19
N LEU A 91 -5.78 5.51 3.12
CA LEU A 91 -6.20 4.20 2.63
C LEU A 91 -5.05 3.38 2.02
N TYR A 92 -4.80 3.51 0.72
CA TYR A 92 -3.86 2.65 -0.01
C TYR A 92 -2.87 3.52 -0.77
N ALA A 93 -1.57 3.33 -0.52
CA ALA A 93 -0.49 4.03 -1.24
C ALA A 93 -0.62 3.92 -2.78
N ASN A 94 -1.16 2.81 -3.31
CA ASN A 94 -1.41 2.61 -4.74
C ASN A 94 -2.57 3.42 -5.33
N LEU A 95 -3.32 4.16 -4.52
CA LEU A 95 -4.25 5.18 -5.01
C LEU A 95 -3.55 6.53 -5.23
N GLY A 96 -2.49 6.80 -4.45
CA GLY A 96 -1.70 8.03 -4.47
C GLY A 96 -2.23 9.10 -3.50
N THR A 97 -1.31 9.82 -2.87
CA THR A 97 -1.62 10.93 -1.94
C THR A 97 -2.46 12.02 -2.62
N LYS A 98 -2.20 12.31 -3.91
CA LYS A 98 -2.95 13.29 -4.70
C LYS A 98 -4.46 13.01 -4.70
N LEU A 99 -4.87 11.75 -4.89
CA LEU A 99 -6.30 11.38 -4.87
C LEU A 99 -6.94 11.69 -3.52
N MET A 100 -6.24 11.36 -2.43
CA MET A 100 -6.73 11.60 -1.07
C MET A 100 -6.89 13.11 -0.81
N MET A 101 -5.96 13.93 -1.27
CA MET A 101 -6.10 15.39 -1.21
C MET A 101 -7.30 15.88 -2.05
N ASP A 102 -7.38 15.46 -3.31
CA ASP A 102 -8.43 15.87 -4.25
C ASP A 102 -9.85 15.56 -3.73
N LEU A 103 -10.06 14.36 -3.17
CA LEU A 103 -11.37 13.96 -2.65
C LEU A 103 -11.75 14.65 -1.34
N ALA A 104 -10.78 14.94 -0.47
CA ALA A 104 -11.04 15.65 0.79
C ALA A 104 -11.35 17.15 0.57
N LYS A 105 -10.91 17.72 -0.57
CA LYS A 105 -10.91 19.16 -0.84
C LYS A 105 -12.25 19.84 -0.56
N ASP A 106 -13.35 19.29 -1.08
CA ASP A 106 -14.70 19.88 -0.98
C ASP A 106 -15.29 19.82 0.44
N TYR A 107 -14.64 19.11 1.36
CA TYR A 107 -15.12 18.85 2.72
C TYR A 107 -14.40 19.67 3.80
N ILE A 108 -13.43 20.49 3.39
CA ILE A 108 -12.65 21.34 4.28
C ILE A 108 -13.40 22.65 4.53
N GLY A 109 -13.71 22.90 5.80
CA GLY A 109 -14.46 24.07 6.26
C GLY A 109 -13.69 24.94 7.26
N ALA A 110 -14.27 26.07 7.61
CA ALA A 110 -13.64 27.04 8.51
C ALA A 110 -13.29 26.43 9.88
N GLY A 111 -12.07 26.64 10.34
CA GLY A 111 -11.57 26.15 11.61
C GLY A 111 -11.00 24.73 11.59
N ASP A 112 -11.12 24.00 10.47
CA ASP A 112 -10.54 22.67 10.31
C ASP A 112 -9.00 22.70 10.39
N LYS A 113 -8.42 21.59 10.86
CA LYS A 113 -6.99 21.32 10.82
C LYS A 113 -6.74 20.13 9.88
N VAL A 114 -5.98 20.36 8.82
CA VAL A 114 -5.66 19.36 7.80
C VAL A 114 -4.21 18.94 7.97
N PHE A 115 -3.95 17.65 8.18
CA PHE A 115 -2.61 17.10 8.30
C PHE A 115 -2.30 16.25 7.07
N LEU A 116 -1.33 16.68 6.27
CA LEU A 116 -0.81 15.93 5.14
C LEU A 116 0.34 15.04 5.61
N ILE A 117 0.19 13.72 5.45
CA ILE A 117 1.06 12.70 6.03
C ILE A 117 1.40 11.60 5.00
N PRO A 118 2.10 11.94 3.91
CA PRO A 118 2.55 10.96 2.93
C PRO A 118 3.56 9.99 3.58
N GLU A 119 3.62 8.75 3.11
CA GLU A 119 4.76 7.90 3.44
C GLU A 119 6.06 8.53 2.93
N THR A 120 7.18 8.31 3.63
CA THR A 120 8.52 8.76 3.22
C THR A 120 9.03 7.85 2.10
N ASN A 121 8.46 7.99 0.91
CA ASN A 121 8.87 7.32 -0.31
C ASN A 121 8.52 8.16 -1.55
N LYS A 122 9.16 7.85 -2.67
CA LYS A 122 9.01 8.60 -3.92
C LYS A 122 7.57 8.61 -4.46
N GLN A 123 6.82 7.52 -4.33
CA GLN A 123 5.45 7.43 -4.87
C GLN A 123 4.50 8.33 -4.07
N SER A 124 4.51 8.22 -2.74
CA SER A 124 3.60 8.96 -1.85
C SER A 124 3.90 10.45 -1.78
N MET A 125 5.14 10.86 -2.11
CA MET A 125 5.59 12.26 -2.22
C MET A 125 5.67 12.75 -3.68
N SER A 126 4.78 12.25 -4.54
CA SER A 126 4.64 12.65 -5.95
C SER A 126 3.17 12.90 -6.32
N LEU A 127 2.93 13.30 -7.56
CA LEU A 127 1.58 13.38 -8.14
C LEU A 127 1.06 12.05 -8.70
N TYR A 128 1.67 10.93 -8.30
CA TYR A 128 1.20 9.60 -8.68
C TYR A 128 -0.31 9.45 -8.45
N PHE A 129 -0.98 8.93 -9.48
CA PHE A 129 -2.41 8.68 -9.49
C PHE A 129 -2.69 7.41 -10.28
N SER A 130 -3.38 6.44 -9.67
CA SER A 130 -3.75 5.19 -10.34
C SER A 130 -5.20 5.24 -10.83
N PRO A 131 -5.46 5.51 -12.13
CA PRO A 131 -6.82 5.66 -12.63
C PRO A 131 -7.62 4.35 -12.61
N VAL A 132 -6.97 3.21 -12.87
CA VAL A 132 -7.62 1.89 -12.83
C VAL A 132 -8.01 1.54 -11.39
N ASN A 133 -7.10 1.70 -10.44
CA ASN A 133 -7.41 1.43 -9.03
C ASN A 133 -8.43 2.41 -8.46
N THR A 134 -8.45 3.66 -8.94
CA THR A 134 -9.49 4.63 -8.57
C THR A 134 -10.86 4.18 -9.05
N TRP A 135 -10.98 3.62 -10.26
CA TRP A 135 -12.26 3.04 -10.73
C TRP A 135 -12.73 1.89 -9.84
N LYS A 136 -11.81 1.01 -9.40
CA LYS A 136 -12.11 -0.07 -8.43
C LYS A 136 -12.63 0.53 -7.11
N ALA A 137 -11.95 1.56 -6.61
CA ALA A 137 -12.27 2.18 -5.32
C ALA A 137 -13.62 2.89 -5.28
N ILE A 138 -14.04 3.53 -6.38
CA ILE A 138 -15.31 4.27 -6.45
C ILE A 138 -16.45 3.49 -7.10
N GLU A 139 -16.28 2.19 -7.34
CA GLU A 139 -17.21 1.40 -8.16
C GLU A 139 -18.66 1.46 -7.65
N THR A 140 -18.84 1.43 -6.32
CA THR A 140 -20.14 1.50 -5.65
C THR A 140 -20.71 2.92 -5.57
N GLN A 141 -19.88 3.95 -5.82
CA GLN A 141 -20.26 5.36 -5.76
C GLN A 141 -19.61 6.18 -6.89
N MET A 142 -19.90 5.81 -8.15
CA MET A 142 -19.29 6.45 -9.33
C MET A 142 -19.52 7.97 -9.44
N SER A 143 -20.44 8.55 -8.67
CA SER A 143 -20.62 10.00 -8.59
C SER A 143 -19.35 10.73 -8.09
N LEU A 144 -18.48 10.06 -7.32
CA LEU A 144 -17.20 10.59 -6.87
C LEU A 144 -16.28 11.01 -8.02
N TYR A 145 -16.40 10.37 -9.19
CA TYR A 145 -15.70 10.80 -10.41
C TYR A 145 -15.93 12.28 -10.73
N LYS A 146 -17.10 12.84 -10.40
CA LYS A 146 -17.43 14.25 -10.66
C LYS A 146 -16.67 15.22 -9.76
N LYS A 147 -16.23 14.78 -8.58
CA LYS A 147 -15.47 15.58 -7.60
C LYS A 147 -13.99 15.72 -7.96
N LEU A 148 -13.48 14.84 -8.82
CA LEU A 148 -12.08 14.85 -9.22
C LEU A 148 -11.76 16.02 -10.16
N PRO A 149 -10.51 16.53 -10.13
CA PRO A 149 -10.04 17.55 -11.05
C PRO A 149 -10.00 17.04 -12.51
N ALA A 150 -9.86 17.97 -13.47
CA ALA A 150 -10.02 17.67 -14.89
C ALA A 150 -8.99 16.67 -15.43
N ASP A 151 -7.73 16.82 -15.02
CA ASP A 151 -6.60 15.93 -15.27
C ASP A 151 -6.89 14.49 -14.82
N ASN A 152 -7.30 14.28 -13.56
CA ASN A 152 -7.64 12.94 -13.05
C ASN A 152 -8.83 12.34 -13.82
N LYS A 153 -9.85 13.15 -14.14
CA LYS A 153 -11.00 12.71 -14.95
C LYS A 153 -10.60 12.29 -16.36
N GLU A 154 -9.62 12.95 -16.98
CA GLU A 154 -9.05 12.56 -18.27
C GLU A 154 -8.31 11.24 -18.18
N LEU A 155 -7.42 11.08 -17.19
CA LEU A 155 -6.70 9.83 -16.95
C LEU A 155 -7.66 8.67 -16.68
N MET A 156 -8.70 8.88 -15.86
CA MET A 156 -9.72 7.86 -15.59
C MET A 156 -10.50 7.49 -16.85
N ARG A 157 -10.95 8.46 -17.66
CA ARG A 157 -11.63 8.17 -18.94
C ARG A 157 -10.75 7.35 -19.88
N GLY A 158 -9.48 7.70 -20.01
CA GLY A 158 -8.51 6.97 -20.84
C GLY A 158 -8.29 5.52 -20.39
N ASN A 159 -8.47 5.24 -19.09
CA ASN A 159 -8.23 3.93 -18.49
C ASN A 159 -9.50 3.13 -18.18
N TYR A 160 -10.69 3.63 -18.55
CA TYR A 160 -11.95 2.94 -18.28
C TYR A 160 -12.00 1.54 -18.92
N PHE A 161 -11.49 1.40 -20.15
CA PHE A 161 -11.43 0.11 -20.84
C PHE A 161 -10.49 -0.88 -20.15
N ALA A 162 -9.35 -0.43 -19.63
CA ALA A 162 -8.43 -1.29 -18.87
C ALA A 162 -9.11 -1.82 -17.60
N TYR A 163 -9.79 -0.93 -16.87
CA TYR A 163 -10.61 -1.29 -15.72
C TYR A 163 -11.71 -2.31 -16.06
N ILE A 164 -12.50 -2.10 -17.12
CA ILE A 164 -13.55 -3.06 -17.51
C ILE A 164 -12.96 -4.39 -18.02
N ASN A 165 -11.80 -4.35 -18.70
CA ASN A 165 -11.11 -5.56 -19.16
C ASN A 165 -10.59 -6.41 -18.00
N GLU A 166 -10.12 -5.77 -16.93
CA GLU A 166 -9.77 -6.46 -15.68
C GLU A 166 -11.03 -6.98 -14.99
N LYS A 167 -12.04 -6.13 -14.81
CA LYS A 167 -13.31 -6.45 -14.16
C LYS A 167 -14.00 -7.68 -14.75
N LYS A 168 -14.05 -7.81 -16.09
CA LYS A 168 -14.71 -8.96 -16.76
C LYS A 168 -13.96 -10.29 -16.58
N SER A 169 -12.72 -10.28 -16.07
CA SER A 169 -11.99 -11.51 -15.78
C SER A 169 -12.53 -12.22 -14.53
N PHE A 170 -13.27 -11.50 -13.69
CA PHE A 170 -13.95 -12.01 -12.51
C PHE A 170 -15.39 -12.40 -12.85
N LYS A 171 -15.80 -13.59 -12.42
CA LYS A 171 -17.17 -14.12 -12.66
C LYS A 171 -18.16 -13.70 -11.59
N GLU A 172 -17.66 -13.38 -10.40
CA GLU A 172 -18.43 -13.09 -9.19
C GLU A 172 -17.79 -11.90 -8.47
N VAL A 173 -18.56 -11.30 -7.55
CA VAL A 173 -18.03 -10.26 -6.65
C VAL A 173 -16.88 -10.85 -5.84
N LEU A 174 -15.79 -10.10 -5.75
CA LEU A 174 -14.63 -10.53 -4.98
C LEU A 174 -15.01 -10.58 -3.50
N PRO A 175 -14.80 -11.72 -2.82
CA PRO A 175 -14.87 -11.72 -1.37
C PRO A 175 -13.78 -10.79 -0.85
N GLY A 176 -14.11 -9.92 0.11
CA GLY A 176 -13.08 -9.37 0.98
C GLY A 176 -12.39 -10.55 1.66
N THR A 177 -11.06 -10.64 1.54
CA THR A 177 -10.29 -11.75 2.10
C THR A 177 -9.06 -11.25 2.82
N GLY A 178 -8.63 -12.00 3.84
CA GLY A 178 -7.51 -11.63 4.69
C GLY A 178 -7.75 -10.31 5.41
N ILE A 179 -6.64 -9.63 5.72
CA ILE A 179 -6.65 -8.39 6.49
C ILE A 179 -7.07 -7.17 5.65
N TYR A 180 -6.83 -7.18 4.34
CA TYR A 180 -7.07 -6.05 3.45
C TYR A 180 -8.47 -6.10 2.82
N GLN A 181 -9.48 -5.75 3.60
CA GLN A 181 -10.87 -5.75 3.17
C GLN A 181 -11.65 -4.56 3.74
N ARG A 182 -12.77 -4.23 3.10
CA ARG A 182 -13.59 -3.07 3.44
C ARG A 182 -14.11 -3.08 4.88
N ASN A 183 -14.39 -4.27 5.42
CA ASN A 183 -14.98 -4.43 6.76
C ASN A 183 -13.96 -4.29 7.90
N ASN A 184 -12.67 -4.18 7.60
CA ASN A 184 -11.60 -4.05 8.60
C ASN A 184 -11.31 -2.56 8.92
N PHE A 185 -12.38 -1.78 9.12
CA PHE A 185 -12.32 -0.36 9.45
C PHE A 185 -13.38 -0.01 10.48
N ASN A 186 -12.97 0.73 11.52
CA ASN A 186 -13.88 1.18 12.58
C ASN A 186 -14.68 2.42 12.16
N GLU A 187 -15.46 2.99 13.09
CA GLU A 187 -16.30 4.18 12.83
C GLU A 187 -15.52 5.46 12.46
N TYR A 188 -14.23 5.55 12.81
CA TYR A 188 -13.33 6.64 12.43
C TYR A 188 -12.63 6.39 11.10
N MET A 189 -12.86 5.21 10.51
CA MET A 189 -12.10 4.64 9.41
C MET A 189 -10.61 4.42 9.74
N ASP A 190 -10.28 4.20 11.01
CA ASP A 190 -9.01 3.57 11.37
C ASP A 190 -9.09 2.08 11.00
N PHE A 191 -7.98 1.52 10.54
CA PHE A 191 -7.90 0.10 10.26
C PHE A 191 -7.99 -0.71 11.56
N GLU A 192 -8.85 -1.73 11.58
CA GLU A 192 -8.97 -2.70 12.66
C GLU A 192 -9.06 -4.11 12.11
N TYR A 193 -8.44 -5.08 12.78
CA TYR A 193 -8.55 -6.47 12.38
C TYR A 193 -8.96 -7.30 13.59
N ILE A 194 -10.27 -7.52 13.71
CA ILE A 194 -10.91 -8.12 14.88
C ILE A 194 -11.51 -9.47 14.48
N GLU A 195 -11.15 -10.52 15.22
CA GLU A 195 -11.78 -11.84 15.14
C GLU A 195 -12.28 -12.24 16.52
N GLU A 196 -13.53 -12.72 16.60
CA GLU A 196 -14.16 -13.14 17.87
C GLU A 196 -14.11 -12.10 19.01
N GLY A 197 -14.04 -10.81 18.65
CA GLY A 197 -13.97 -9.70 19.60
C GLY A 197 -12.56 -9.35 20.09
N GLU A 198 -11.53 -10.02 19.58
CA GLU A 198 -10.13 -9.73 19.88
C GLU A 198 -9.42 -9.15 18.66
N SER A 199 -8.54 -8.18 18.88
CA SER A 199 -7.68 -7.68 17.81
C SER A 199 -6.57 -8.68 17.50
N LEU A 200 -6.38 -8.95 16.21
CA LEU A 200 -5.26 -9.75 15.69
C LEU A 200 -4.08 -8.87 15.26
N ARG A 201 -4.23 -7.55 15.33
CA ARG A 201 -3.23 -6.55 14.96
C ARG A 201 -2.36 -6.14 16.15
N VAL A 202 -1.85 -7.13 16.89
CA VAL A 202 -1.21 -6.92 18.21
C VAL A 202 0.31 -6.98 18.20
N GLN A 203 0.93 -7.54 17.16
CA GLN A 203 2.38 -7.76 17.10
C GLN A 203 2.92 -7.65 15.68
N ASN A 204 4.23 -7.46 15.57
CA ASN A 204 4.94 -7.44 14.29
C ASN A 204 5.02 -8.87 13.70
N GLN A 205 4.46 -9.04 12.50
CA GLN A 205 4.41 -10.29 11.76
C GLN A 205 5.51 -10.42 10.69
N MET A 206 6.31 -9.38 10.47
CA MET A 206 7.38 -9.38 9.46
C MET A 206 8.51 -10.31 9.92
N ALA A 207 8.95 -11.19 9.02
CA ALA A 207 9.94 -12.23 9.34
C ALA A 207 11.24 -11.64 9.90
N GLN A 208 11.77 -10.60 9.27
CA GLN A 208 13.00 -9.94 9.71
C GLN A 208 12.74 -8.81 10.71
N ARG A 209 11.53 -8.71 11.28
CA ARG A 209 11.02 -7.59 12.10
C ARG A 209 10.89 -6.26 11.34
N PHE A 210 11.25 -6.23 10.07
CA PHE A 210 11.00 -5.17 9.10
C PHE A 210 10.73 -5.80 7.73
N ASP A 211 10.23 -4.99 6.80
CA ASP A 211 10.00 -5.37 5.42
C ASP A 211 11.25 -5.06 4.58
N PRO A 212 12.01 -6.08 4.14
CA PRO A 212 13.22 -5.87 3.34
C PRO A 212 12.92 -5.52 1.87
N THR A 213 11.68 -5.64 1.42
CA THR A 213 11.27 -5.35 0.05
C THR A 213 10.94 -3.86 -0.15
N MET A 214 10.69 -3.14 0.96
CA MET A 214 10.34 -1.73 0.99
C MET A 214 11.20 -0.95 1.99
N LEU A 215 12.50 -0.89 1.71
CA LEU A 215 13.46 -0.14 2.50
C LEU A 215 13.24 1.38 2.40
N ILE A 216 13.65 2.09 3.45
CA ILE A 216 13.48 3.53 3.57
C ILE A 216 14.85 4.20 3.40
N ASP A 217 14.90 5.20 2.55
CA ASP A 217 16.08 6.03 2.30
C ASP A 217 15.66 7.50 2.37
N TYR A 218 16.45 8.31 3.07
CA TYR A 218 16.26 9.76 3.21
C TYR A 218 17.04 10.58 2.18
N SER A 219 17.63 9.94 1.17
CA SER A 219 18.37 10.63 0.13
C SER A 219 17.52 11.70 -0.58
N SER A 220 18.19 12.73 -1.10
CA SER A 220 17.56 13.91 -1.72
C SER A 220 16.72 13.60 -2.98
N ALA A 221 16.68 12.36 -3.45
CA ALA A 221 15.91 11.92 -4.62
C ALA A 221 14.44 11.58 -4.31
N LEU A 222 13.99 11.80 -3.06
CA LEU A 222 12.63 11.52 -2.63
C LEU A 222 11.59 12.50 -3.20
N PHE A 223 11.97 13.77 -3.41
CA PHE A 223 11.00 14.81 -3.74
C PHE A 223 10.78 14.94 -5.24
N ASP A 224 9.50 14.95 -5.62
CA ASP A 224 9.05 15.52 -6.88
C ASP A 224 8.65 16.99 -6.64
N TYR A 225 9.32 17.96 -7.27
CA TYR A 225 9.02 19.37 -7.06
C TYR A 225 7.57 19.73 -7.43
N GLU A 226 6.97 19.01 -8.38
CA GLU A 226 5.55 19.21 -8.74
C GLU A 226 4.60 18.87 -7.57
N PHE A 227 5.01 17.97 -6.67
CA PHE A 227 4.24 17.66 -5.47
C PHE A 227 4.19 18.84 -4.50
N PHE A 228 5.29 19.57 -4.33
CA PHE A 228 5.33 20.75 -3.47
C PHE A 228 4.45 21.87 -4.02
N ASP A 229 4.54 22.15 -5.33
CA ASP A 229 3.70 23.16 -5.98
C ASP A 229 2.21 22.83 -5.77
N TYR A 230 1.82 21.57 -6.02
CA TYR A 230 0.45 21.12 -5.81
C TYR A 230 0.01 21.21 -4.33
N ALA A 231 0.88 20.83 -3.38
CA ALA A 231 0.59 20.93 -1.94
C ALA A 231 0.44 22.39 -1.48
N ASN A 232 1.23 23.31 -2.03
CA ASN A 232 1.14 24.74 -1.73
C ASN A 232 -0.15 25.36 -2.30
N ASP A 233 -0.53 25.00 -3.52
CA ASP A 233 -1.83 25.38 -4.12
C ASP A 233 -3.01 24.82 -3.29
N TYR A 234 -2.87 23.59 -2.80
CA TYR A 234 -3.85 22.99 -1.90
C TYR A 234 -3.95 23.78 -0.58
N ASN A 235 -2.82 24.10 0.06
CA ASN A 235 -2.78 24.92 1.26
C ASN A 235 -3.41 26.32 1.04
N TYR A 236 -3.20 26.93 -0.12
CA TYR A 236 -3.86 28.20 -0.48
C TYR A 236 -5.39 28.05 -0.47
N TYR A 237 -5.91 26.97 -1.05
CA TYR A 237 -7.34 26.65 -0.98
C TYR A 237 -7.81 26.42 0.46
N VAL A 238 -7.08 25.62 1.25
CA VAL A 238 -7.40 25.34 2.66
C VAL A 238 -7.50 26.63 3.48
N ASN A 239 -6.54 27.55 3.32
CA ASN A 239 -6.56 28.85 3.99
C ASN A 239 -7.75 29.72 3.55
N LYS A 240 -8.13 29.67 2.27
CA LYS A 240 -9.31 30.38 1.75
C LYS A 240 -10.63 29.90 2.37
N GLN A 241 -10.73 28.62 2.73
CA GLN A 241 -11.88 28.08 3.45
C GLN A 241 -11.88 28.46 4.95
N GLY A 242 -10.83 29.13 5.43
CA GLY A 242 -10.66 29.45 6.86
C GLY A 242 -10.11 28.29 7.69
N ALA A 243 -9.55 27.26 7.05
CA ALA A 243 -8.87 26.13 7.69
C ALA A 243 -7.35 26.35 7.74
N LYS A 244 -6.62 25.42 8.36
CA LYS A 244 -5.15 25.40 8.40
C LYS A 244 -4.60 24.04 8.04
N MET A 245 -3.56 24.03 7.20
CA MET A 245 -2.85 22.83 6.78
C MET A 245 -1.50 22.71 7.51
N TYR A 246 -1.08 21.47 7.76
CA TYR A 246 0.19 21.12 8.38
C TYR A 246 0.77 19.89 7.68
N PHE A 247 2.10 19.82 7.57
CA PHE A 247 2.79 18.58 7.25
C PHE A 247 3.14 17.87 8.56
N ALA A 248 2.85 16.57 8.65
CA ALA A 248 3.27 15.73 9.78
C ALA A 248 3.89 14.42 9.25
N PHE A 249 4.71 13.77 10.07
CA PHE A 249 5.51 12.63 9.64
C PHE A 249 4.74 11.31 9.70
N CYS A 250 5.06 10.40 8.76
CA CYS A 250 4.65 9.00 8.84
C CYS A 250 5.54 8.24 9.85
N PRO A 251 5.04 7.16 10.48
CA PRO A 251 5.86 6.27 11.29
C PRO A 251 6.80 5.53 10.37
N ILE A 252 8.00 5.28 10.88
CA ILE A 252 9.02 4.53 10.16
C ILE A 252 9.55 3.46 11.09
N ASN A 253 9.56 2.22 10.61
CA ASN A 253 10.25 1.15 11.30
C ASN A 253 11.75 1.47 11.28
N ALA A 254 12.33 1.74 12.44
CA ALA A 254 13.73 2.16 12.54
C ALA A 254 14.72 1.16 11.93
N LEU A 255 14.37 -0.14 11.91
CA LEU A 255 15.19 -1.19 11.28
C LEU A 255 15.20 -1.14 9.75
N ALA A 256 14.21 -0.47 9.13
CA ALA A 256 14.08 -0.38 7.68
C ALA A 256 14.84 0.80 7.06
N ILE A 257 15.41 1.68 7.87
CA ILE A 257 16.18 2.83 7.39
C ILE A 257 17.53 2.34 6.89
N THR A 258 17.72 2.44 5.59
CA THR A 258 19.01 2.16 4.96
C THR A 258 19.96 3.32 5.16
N ASN A 259 21.25 3.02 5.35
CA ASN A 259 22.32 4.02 5.47
C ASN A 259 21.99 5.13 6.48
N TYR A 260 21.49 4.76 7.67
CA TYR A 260 21.05 5.72 8.69
C TYR A 260 22.05 6.86 8.88
N ASN A 261 21.58 8.09 8.61
CA ASN A 261 22.38 9.29 8.68
C ASN A 261 21.51 10.45 9.18
N GLU A 262 21.80 10.94 10.38
CA GLU A 262 21.06 12.05 10.99
C GLU A 262 21.09 13.33 10.13
N ALA A 263 22.17 13.56 9.38
CA ALA A 263 22.27 14.72 8.50
C ALA A 263 21.27 14.62 7.34
N ASP A 264 21.07 13.44 6.75
CA ASP A 264 20.13 13.24 5.66
C ASP A 264 18.67 13.40 6.14
N ILE A 265 18.36 12.87 7.32
CA ILE A 265 17.05 13.04 7.98
C ILE A 265 16.80 14.52 8.32
N THR A 266 17.82 15.22 8.80
CA THR A 266 17.75 16.66 9.10
C THR A 266 17.59 17.49 7.83
N ASN A 267 18.28 17.14 6.74
CA ASN A 267 18.14 17.80 5.45
C ASN A 267 16.73 17.59 4.89
N PHE A 268 16.19 16.37 4.94
CA PHE A 268 14.81 16.08 4.59
C PHE A 268 13.82 16.99 5.33
N TYR A 269 14.01 17.19 6.65
CA TYR A 269 13.20 18.11 7.45
C TYR A 269 13.30 19.56 6.95
N TRP A 270 14.51 20.04 6.67
CA TRP A 270 14.73 21.41 6.22
C TRP A 270 14.24 21.66 4.80
N ASP A 271 14.39 20.69 3.91
CA ASP A 271 13.88 20.75 2.54
C ASP A 271 12.36 20.90 2.55
N LEU A 272 11.64 20.08 3.34
CA LEU A 272 10.20 20.24 3.52
C LEU A 272 9.81 21.66 3.95
N ARG A 273 10.54 22.24 4.90
CA ARG A 273 10.28 23.62 5.38
C ARG A 273 10.68 24.71 4.39
N ALA A 274 11.61 24.42 3.50
CA ALA A 274 12.04 25.35 2.47
C ALA A 274 11.06 25.39 1.30
N TYR A 275 10.43 24.25 0.96
CA TYR A 275 9.55 24.13 -0.20
C TYR A 275 8.06 24.20 0.12
N LEU A 276 7.62 23.96 1.35
CA LEU A 276 6.21 24.04 1.73
C LEU A 276 5.84 25.42 2.31
N ASP A 277 4.73 25.97 1.82
CA ASP A 277 4.14 27.24 2.28
C ASP A 277 3.27 27.09 3.54
N PHE A 278 3.38 25.95 4.23
CA PHE A 278 2.65 25.65 5.46
C PHE A 278 3.54 24.93 6.48
N PRO A 279 3.19 24.99 7.77
CA PRO A 279 4.09 24.51 8.80
C PRO A 279 4.31 22.99 8.74
N VAL A 280 5.58 22.60 8.78
CA VAL A 280 6.02 21.25 9.13
C VAL A 280 6.07 21.15 10.66
N ILE A 281 5.28 20.24 11.23
CA ILE A 281 5.19 20.02 12.68
C ILE A 281 5.85 18.70 13.07
N GLY A 282 6.26 18.59 14.33
CA GLY A 282 6.95 17.40 14.82
C GLY A 282 8.45 17.42 14.54
N ASN A 283 9.08 16.36 15.01
CA ASN A 283 10.48 16.04 14.76
C ASN A 283 10.54 14.66 14.08
N PRO A 284 11.12 14.50 12.88
CA PRO A 284 11.11 13.23 12.15
C PRO A 284 11.75 12.07 12.94
N PHE A 285 12.73 12.36 13.81
CA PHE A 285 13.36 11.35 14.66
C PHE A 285 12.38 10.71 15.65
N ASP A 286 11.37 11.45 16.12
CA ASP A 286 10.36 10.91 17.05
C ASP A 286 9.43 9.89 16.37
N TYR A 287 9.41 9.88 15.03
CA TYR A 287 8.62 8.95 14.22
C TYR A 287 9.44 7.73 13.75
N HIS A 288 10.72 7.63 14.12
CA HIS A 288 11.52 6.42 13.97
C HIS A 288 11.21 5.49 15.14
N ILE A 289 10.21 4.63 14.94
CA ILE A 289 9.62 3.82 16.01
C ILE A 289 10.26 2.43 15.99
N ALA A 290 10.41 1.83 17.18
CA ALA A 290 10.91 0.46 17.32
C ALA A 290 10.02 -0.54 16.58
N ALA A 291 10.65 -1.56 15.97
CA ALA A 291 9.99 -2.59 15.17
C ALA A 291 8.82 -3.28 15.88
N ASN A 292 8.86 -3.42 17.21
CA ASN A 292 7.80 -3.99 18.04
C ASN A 292 6.42 -3.37 17.82
N TYR A 293 6.36 -2.11 17.40
CA TYR A 293 5.11 -1.36 17.21
C TYR A 293 4.56 -1.45 15.78
N PHE A 294 5.23 -2.15 14.89
CA PHE A 294 4.76 -2.38 13.52
C PHE A 294 3.96 -3.68 13.41
N PHE A 295 3.18 -3.80 12.36
CA PHE A 295 2.34 -4.95 12.07
C PHE A 295 2.92 -5.79 10.92
N ASP A 296 2.73 -5.36 9.67
CA ASP A 296 3.06 -6.16 8.48
C ASP A 296 3.83 -5.40 7.40
N SER A 297 4.18 -4.12 7.66
CA SER A 297 5.06 -3.33 6.79
C SER A 297 5.87 -2.32 7.60
N ASN A 298 6.78 -1.60 6.93
CA ASN A 298 7.58 -0.54 7.55
C ASN A 298 6.80 0.76 7.87
N PHE A 299 5.51 0.81 7.53
CA PHE A 299 4.62 1.94 7.75
C PHE A 299 3.33 1.58 8.52
N HIS A 300 2.97 0.29 8.58
CA HIS A 300 1.75 -0.17 9.25
C HIS A 300 2.02 -0.45 10.72
N LEU A 301 1.40 0.33 11.60
CA LEU A 301 1.49 0.13 13.03
C LEU A 301 0.53 -0.97 13.49
N ASN A 302 0.90 -1.66 14.56
CA ASN A 302 -0.02 -2.47 15.34
C ASN A 302 -0.82 -1.59 16.32
N ASP A 303 -1.73 -2.17 17.11
CA ASP A 303 -2.60 -1.39 17.99
C ASP A 303 -1.82 -0.52 18.99
N ALA A 304 -0.77 -1.07 19.61
CA ALA A 304 0.10 -0.31 20.50
C ALA A 304 0.86 0.79 19.74
N GLY A 305 1.35 0.50 18.53
CA GLY A 305 2.00 1.50 17.70
C GLY A 305 1.07 2.65 17.35
N ALA A 306 -0.18 2.37 16.99
CA ALA A 306 -1.19 3.37 16.68
C ALA A 306 -1.48 4.28 17.89
N ILE A 307 -1.55 3.73 19.11
CA ILE A 307 -1.68 4.51 20.34
C ILE A 307 -0.45 5.41 20.56
N LEU A 308 0.76 4.85 20.43
CA LEU A 308 2.01 5.59 20.58
C LEU A 308 2.10 6.75 19.59
N ARG A 309 1.81 6.50 18.31
CA ARG A 309 1.81 7.53 17.28
C ARG A 309 0.73 8.58 17.51
N THR A 310 -0.48 8.20 17.96
CA THR A 310 -1.50 9.19 18.33
C THR A 310 -0.99 10.12 19.43
N ARG A 311 -0.31 9.58 20.46
CA ARG A 311 0.32 10.39 21.51
C ARG A 311 1.36 11.36 20.95
N ILE A 312 2.25 10.89 20.07
CA ILE A 312 3.29 11.72 19.45
C ILE A 312 2.65 12.88 18.68
N LEU A 313 1.67 12.59 17.80
CA LEU A 313 0.98 13.64 17.04
C LEU A 313 0.21 14.61 17.95
N ALA A 314 -0.45 14.13 19.00
CA ALA A 314 -1.14 15.00 19.95
C ALA A 314 -0.17 15.98 20.64
N ASN A 315 1.01 15.49 21.05
CA ASN A 315 2.08 16.34 21.59
C ASN A 315 2.57 17.37 20.57
N ASP A 316 2.75 16.97 19.30
CA ASP A 316 3.12 17.89 18.22
C ASP A 316 2.05 18.96 17.98
N ILE A 317 0.76 18.60 18.07
CA ILE A 317 -0.35 19.56 17.96
C ILE A 317 -0.33 20.54 19.13
N TYR A 318 -0.18 20.09 20.38
CA TYR A 318 -0.08 20.98 21.53
C TYR A 318 1.10 21.96 21.38
N ARG A 319 2.29 21.42 21.08
CA ARG A 319 3.53 22.19 21.00
C ARG A 319 3.59 23.12 19.80
N ASP A 320 3.31 22.61 18.59
CA ASP A 320 3.62 23.32 17.35
C ASP A 320 2.41 24.05 16.77
N VAL A 321 1.20 23.52 16.97
CA VAL A 321 -0.04 24.10 16.43
C VAL A 321 -0.70 25.03 17.44
N LEU A 322 -0.86 24.56 18.69
CA LEU A 322 -1.54 25.31 19.74
C LEU A 322 -0.60 26.18 20.57
N LYS A 323 0.72 25.96 20.47
CA LYS A 323 1.75 26.65 21.26
C LYS A 323 1.50 26.56 22.76
N LYS A 324 1.11 25.38 23.23
CA LYS A 324 0.87 25.06 24.64
C LYS A 324 1.91 24.08 25.14
N GLU A 325 2.41 24.32 26.35
CA GLU A 325 3.25 23.37 27.10
C GLU A 325 2.34 22.35 27.80
N ILE A 326 1.69 21.51 27.01
CA ILE A 326 0.82 20.43 27.47
C ILE A 326 1.35 19.13 26.86
N GLU A 327 1.47 18.13 27.71
CA GLU A 327 1.70 16.76 27.29
C GLU A 327 0.34 16.05 27.19
N ALA A 328 0.12 15.28 26.12
CA ALA A 328 -1.10 14.52 25.92
C ALA A 328 -1.38 13.59 27.11
N SER A 329 -2.64 13.31 27.39
CA SER A 329 -3.06 12.39 28.46
C SER A 329 -3.00 10.90 28.03
N ILE A 330 -2.84 10.63 26.74
CA ILE A 330 -2.76 9.28 26.16
C ILE A 330 -1.59 8.49 26.76
N ALA A 331 -1.84 7.39 27.46
CA ALA A 331 -0.77 6.57 28.04
C ALA A 331 0.18 5.99 26.97
N ILE A 332 1.46 5.88 27.30
CA ILE A 332 2.42 5.12 26.48
C ILE A 332 2.06 3.64 26.64
N PRO A 333 1.78 2.91 25.55
CA PRO A 333 1.41 1.50 25.62
C PRO A 333 2.62 0.63 25.94
N GLU A 334 2.37 -0.54 26.54
CA GLU A 334 3.40 -1.56 26.70
C GLU A 334 3.97 -1.97 25.34
N VAL A 335 5.28 -2.22 25.30
CA VAL A 335 5.98 -2.63 24.08
C VAL A 335 5.48 -4.04 23.70
N PRO A 336 4.91 -4.23 22.50
CA PRO A 336 4.47 -5.55 22.08
C PRO A 336 5.63 -6.52 21.95
N LYS A 337 5.38 -7.80 22.24
CA LYS A 337 6.37 -8.86 22.02
C LYS A 337 6.39 -9.25 20.54
N PHE A 338 7.51 -9.79 20.10
CA PHE A 338 7.57 -10.47 18.81
C PHE A 338 6.93 -11.87 18.91
N PRO A 339 6.45 -12.43 17.79
CA PRO A 339 5.99 -13.81 17.73
C PRO A 339 7.10 -14.80 18.13
N ASP A 340 6.69 -15.95 18.64
CA ASP A 340 7.60 -17.06 18.90
C ASP A 340 8.22 -17.60 17.60
N VAL A 341 9.50 -17.99 17.67
CA VAL A 341 10.22 -18.55 16.52
C VAL A 341 9.80 -20.00 16.29
N VAL A 342 9.44 -20.33 15.05
CA VAL A 342 9.08 -21.69 14.65
C VAL A 342 10.34 -22.55 14.49
N MET A 343 10.34 -23.73 15.10
CA MET A 343 11.47 -24.67 15.09
C MET A 343 11.07 -25.97 14.37
N GLY A 344 12.04 -26.67 13.78
CA GLY A 344 11.80 -27.94 13.07
C GLY A 344 13.07 -28.71 12.73
N GLU A 345 12.90 -29.89 12.13
CA GLU A 345 13.99 -30.77 11.72
C GLU A 345 14.73 -30.26 10.47
N ASP A 346 16.05 -30.45 10.47
CA ASP A 346 16.94 -29.98 9.42
C ASP A 346 16.56 -30.54 8.05
N SER A 347 16.54 -29.65 7.05
CA SER A 347 16.26 -30.00 5.66
C SER A 347 17.57 -30.36 4.95
N GLU A 348 17.63 -31.53 4.31
CA GLU A 348 18.81 -31.95 3.55
C GLU A 348 19.16 -30.96 2.43
N GLU A 349 18.16 -30.31 1.86
CA GLU A 349 18.26 -29.32 0.79
C GLU A 349 19.03 -28.06 1.23
N ALA A 350 19.21 -27.83 2.53
CA ALA A 350 20.00 -26.71 3.04
C ALA A 350 21.45 -26.76 2.52
N LYS A 351 21.97 -27.95 2.18
CA LYS A 351 23.31 -28.11 1.60
C LYS A 351 23.47 -27.40 0.25
N TYR A 352 22.38 -27.16 -0.49
CA TYR A 352 22.39 -26.55 -1.82
C TYR A 352 22.72 -25.06 -1.82
N PHE A 353 22.57 -24.39 -0.67
CA PHE A 353 22.53 -22.93 -0.62
C PHE A 353 23.64 -22.33 0.22
N ASN A 354 24.09 -21.14 -0.18
CA ASN A 354 24.69 -20.18 0.71
C ASN A 354 23.57 -19.36 1.36
N TYR A 355 23.69 -19.08 2.66
CA TYR A 355 22.69 -18.36 3.41
C TYR A 355 23.33 -17.44 4.44
N LYS A 356 22.56 -16.44 4.87
CA LYS A 356 22.92 -15.51 5.94
C LYS A 356 21.92 -15.66 7.07
N GLU A 357 22.41 -15.76 8.29
CA GLU A 357 21.57 -15.73 9.48
C GLU A 357 21.00 -14.32 9.68
N ASN A 358 19.70 -14.25 9.92
CA ASN A 358 18.96 -13.05 10.29
C ASN A 358 18.37 -13.23 11.71
N GLU A 359 17.68 -12.22 12.24
CA GLU A 359 17.25 -12.24 13.65
C GLU A 359 16.28 -13.37 14.01
N THR A 360 15.59 -13.95 13.04
CA THR A 360 14.51 -14.95 13.25
C THR A 360 14.73 -16.26 12.50
N GLY A 361 15.79 -16.35 11.67
CA GLY A 361 16.01 -17.49 10.79
C GLY A 361 17.17 -17.27 9.82
N TYR A 362 17.00 -17.73 8.58
CA TYR A 362 17.99 -17.59 7.51
C TYR A 362 17.38 -17.00 6.23
N THR A 363 18.19 -16.17 5.58
CA THR A 363 17.98 -15.68 4.22
C THR A 363 18.83 -16.50 3.25
N LEU A 364 18.20 -17.10 2.24
CA LEU A 364 18.90 -17.76 1.13
C LEU A 364 19.54 -16.68 0.23
N THR A 365 20.83 -16.80 -0.05
CA THR A 365 21.60 -15.77 -0.76
C THR A 365 22.10 -16.23 -2.13
N SER A 366 22.40 -17.52 -2.30
CA SER A 366 22.73 -18.08 -3.61
C SER A 366 22.61 -19.61 -3.60
N ILE A 367 22.42 -20.23 -4.76
CA ILE A 367 22.73 -21.65 -4.95
C ILE A 367 24.27 -21.81 -5.02
N LYS A 368 24.80 -22.89 -4.45
CA LYS A 368 26.23 -23.24 -4.59
C LYS A 368 26.53 -23.84 -5.96
N THR A 369 27.73 -23.60 -6.47
CA THR A 369 28.14 -23.94 -7.84
C THR A 369 27.91 -25.41 -8.20
N GLU A 370 28.16 -26.33 -7.27
CA GLU A 370 27.99 -27.76 -7.48
C GLU A 370 26.54 -28.20 -7.69
N TYR A 371 25.55 -27.35 -7.38
CA TYR A 371 24.11 -27.64 -7.50
C TYR A 371 23.40 -26.84 -8.60
N LEU A 372 24.12 -26.04 -9.41
CA LEU A 372 23.53 -25.27 -10.51
C LEU A 372 22.95 -26.13 -11.64
N HIS A 373 23.28 -27.43 -11.64
CA HIS A 373 22.79 -28.40 -12.62
C HIS A 373 21.35 -28.86 -12.35
N LEU A 374 20.80 -28.61 -11.16
CA LEU A 374 19.45 -29.03 -10.76
C LEU A 374 18.38 -28.26 -11.55
N ASP A 375 17.38 -28.99 -12.06
CA ASP A 375 16.24 -28.43 -12.78
C ASP A 375 15.01 -28.19 -11.88
N THR A 376 14.90 -28.94 -10.78
CA THR A 376 13.81 -28.87 -9.83
C THR A 376 14.37 -28.76 -8.42
N ILE A 377 13.97 -27.72 -7.69
CA ILE A 377 14.44 -27.47 -6.33
C ILE A 377 13.26 -27.26 -5.39
N VAL A 378 13.25 -28.00 -4.29
CA VAL A 378 12.41 -27.70 -3.12
C VAL A 378 13.27 -26.96 -2.12
N LEU A 379 12.83 -25.79 -1.67
CA LEU A 379 13.61 -25.00 -0.72
C LEU A 379 13.64 -25.65 0.67
N PRO A 380 14.76 -25.50 1.42
CA PRO A 380 14.86 -26.01 2.77
C PRO A 380 13.89 -25.29 3.70
N LYS A 381 13.44 -26.00 4.75
CA LYS A 381 12.56 -25.46 5.78
C LYS A 381 13.32 -25.02 7.02
N PHE A 382 14.21 -25.88 7.53
CA PHE A 382 14.93 -25.64 8.77
C PHE A 382 16.41 -26.04 8.68
N LEU A 383 17.23 -25.44 9.56
CA LEU A 383 18.61 -25.82 9.83
C LEU A 383 19.01 -25.40 11.25
N ASN A 384 19.56 -26.33 12.05
CA ASN A 384 19.91 -26.10 13.45
C ASN A 384 18.73 -25.52 14.26
N GLY A 385 17.53 -26.03 14.01
CA GLY A 385 16.29 -25.56 14.64
C GLY A 385 15.74 -24.24 14.08
N LYS A 386 16.49 -23.44 13.31
CA LYS A 386 16.02 -22.17 12.76
C LYS A 386 15.39 -22.34 11.38
N THR A 387 14.40 -21.50 11.07
CA THR A 387 13.69 -21.54 9.79
C THR A 387 14.44 -20.83 8.67
N PHE A 388 14.36 -21.34 7.44
CA PHE A 388 14.59 -20.52 6.24
C PHE A 388 13.32 -19.75 5.96
N ASN A 389 13.40 -18.42 5.99
CA ASN A 389 12.22 -17.55 5.89
C ASN A 389 12.27 -16.53 4.76
N THR A 390 13.45 -16.27 4.18
CA THR A 390 13.61 -15.27 3.12
C THR A 390 14.38 -15.84 1.94
N ILE A 391 13.95 -15.49 0.73
CA ILE A 391 14.77 -15.58 -0.49
C ILE A 391 15.32 -14.19 -0.77
N GLY A 392 16.65 -14.07 -0.76
CA GLY A 392 17.34 -12.80 -1.02
C GLY A 392 17.43 -12.45 -2.50
N THR A 393 17.65 -11.17 -2.79
CA THR A 393 17.90 -10.67 -4.15
C THR A 393 18.99 -11.47 -4.86
N GLY A 394 18.72 -11.91 -6.09
CA GLY A 394 19.69 -12.63 -6.93
C GLY A 394 20.00 -14.07 -6.51
N CYS A 395 19.25 -14.65 -5.55
CA CYS A 395 19.53 -16.00 -5.03
C CYS A 395 19.63 -17.07 -6.14
N PHE A 396 18.92 -16.88 -7.25
CA PHE A 396 18.87 -17.83 -8.36
C PHE A 396 19.54 -17.33 -9.66
N GLU A 397 20.27 -16.21 -9.62
CA GLU A 397 20.77 -15.50 -10.81
C GLU A 397 21.65 -16.34 -11.74
N HIS A 398 22.38 -17.31 -11.19
CA HIS A 398 23.32 -18.14 -11.94
C HIS A 398 22.83 -19.57 -12.18
N SER A 399 21.55 -19.85 -11.93
CA SER A 399 21.02 -21.22 -12.06
C SER A 399 20.62 -21.49 -13.51
N GLU A 400 21.53 -22.08 -14.29
CA GLU A 400 21.38 -22.26 -15.74
C GLU A 400 20.35 -23.33 -16.16
N ASN A 401 19.97 -24.23 -15.25
CA ASN A 401 19.07 -25.35 -15.53
C ASN A 401 17.78 -25.33 -14.72
N LEU A 402 17.63 -24.42 -13.75
CA LEU A 402 16.48 -24.40 -12.86
C LEU A 402 15.20 -24.07 -13.65
N GLU A 403 14.24 -25.00 -13.67
CA GLU A 403 12.94 -24.87 -14.32
C GLU A 403 11.80 -24.72 -13.32
N ILE A 404 11.87 -25.43 -12.18
CA ILE A 404 10.81 -25.48 -11.17
C ILE A 404 11.40 -25.22 -9.78
N LEU A 405 10.83 -24.24 -9.07
CA LEU A 405 11.15 -23.96 -7.68
C LEU A 405 9.92 -24.14 -6.78
N VAL A 406 10.04 -24.87 -5.68
CA VAL A 406 8.94 -25.07 -4.71
C VAL A 406 9.26 -24.40 -3.38
N LEU A 407 8.39 -23.47 -2.98
CA LEU A 407 8.52 -22.66 -1.77
C LEU A 407 7.68 -23.29 -0.65
N PRO A 408 8.31 -23.82 0.43
CA PRO A 408 7.58 -24.28 1.60
C PRO A 408 6.92 -23.11 2.35
N LYS A 409 5.92 -23.43 3.18
CA LYS A 409 5.23 -22.49 4.09
C LYS A 409 6.12 -21.90 5.19
N THR A 410 7.43 -22.13 5.14
CA THR A 410 8.41 -21.46 6.00
C THR A 410 8.99 -20.20 5.35
N ILE A 411 8.97 -20.11 4.01
CA ILE A 411 9.44 -18.95 3.25
C ILE A 411 8.35 -17.88 3.25
N THR A 412 8.53 -16.87 4.08
CA THR A 412 7.56 -15.79 4.29
C THR A 412 7.94 -14.49 3.59
N VAL A 413 9.11 -14.41 2.95
CA VAL A 413 9.56 -13.21 2.22
C VAL A 413 10.29 -13.57 0.92
N LEU A 414 9.94 -12.85 -0.15
CA LEU A 414 10.68 -12.86 -1.43
C LEU A 414 11.18 -11.45 -1.71
N GLU A 415 12.51 -11.26 -1.68
CA GLU A 415 13.09 -9.96 -2.00
C GLU A 415 13.08 -9.70 -3.52
N ASN A 416 13.12 -8.42 -3.90
CA ASN A 416 13.08 -7.98 -5.29
C ASN A 416 14.24 -8.61 -6.07
N GLY A 417 13.97 -9.04 -7.30
CA GLY A 417 14.97 -9.69 -8.14
C GLY A 417 15.45 -11.05 -7.62
N SER A 418 14.71 -11.73 -6.73
CA SER A 418 15.01 -13.10 -6.28
C SER A 418 15.30 -14.07 -7.45
N PHE A 419 14.60 -13.88 -8.57
CA PHE A 419 14.70 -14.72 -9.78
C PHE A 419 15.36 -14.03 -10.97
N LYS A 420 16.04 -12.89 -10.73
CA LYS A 420 16.66 -12.09 -11.78
C LYS A 420 17.62 -12.92 -12.62
N ASN A 421 17.65 -12.67 -13.93
CA ASN A 421 18.49 -13.35 -14.92
C ASN A 421 18.36 -14.88 -14.96
N ASN A 422 17.29 -15.46 -14.40
CA ASN A 422 17.04 -16.88 -14.52
C ASN A 422 16.23 -17.18 -15.79
N HIS A 423 16.93 -17.56 -16.86
CA HIS A 423 16.36 -17.77 -18.18
C HIS A 423 15.76 -19.16 -18.42
N LYS A 424 15.77 -20.07 -17.44
CA LYS A 424 15.09 -21.36 -17.59
C LYS A 424 13.98 -21.57 -16.57
N LEU A 425 13.87 -20.71 -15.57
CA LEU A 425 12.83 -20.80 -14.56
C LEU A 425 11.46 -20.60 -15.22
N MET A 426 10.71 -21.68 -15.29
CA MET A 426 9.36 -21.72 -15.86
C MET A 426 8.31 -21.49 -14.78
N SER A 427 8.55 -22.01 -13.57
CA SER A 427 7.56 -21.88 -12.50
C SER A 427 8.12 -21.80 -11.09
N VAL A 428 7.45 -20.99 -10.26
CA VAL A 428 7.62 -20.94 -8.81
C VAL A 428 6.32 -21.39 -8.16
N LYS A 429 6.36 -22.50 -7.41
CA LYS A 429 5.22 -23.06 -6.71
C LYS A 429 5.18 -22.61 -5.26
N ILE A 430 4.17 -21.84 -4.90
CA ILE A 430 3.90 -21.34 -3.56
C ILE A 430 2.90 -22.28 -2.89
N LEU A 431 3.25 -22.77 -1.69
CA LEU A 431 2.39 -23.71 -0.95
C LEU A 431 1.40 -23.04 0.00
N TYR A 432 1.32 -21.70 0.03
CA TYR A 432 0.36 -20.97 0.87
C TYR A 432 -1.03 -20.90 0.26
N ASP A 433 -2.03 -21.00 1.13
CA ASP A 433 -3.44 -20.76 0.78
C ASP A 433 -3.81 -19.28 1.01
N ASP A 434 -3.11 -18.60 1.93
CA ASP A 434 -3.30 -17.21 2.31
C ASP A 434 -2.12 -16.35 1.82
N PRO A 435 -2.34 -15.41 0.88
CA PRO A 435 -1.27 -14.57 0.32
C PRO A 435 -0.61 -13.66 1.37
N THR A 436 -1.30 -13.31 2.45
CA THR A 436 -0.76 -12.42 3.50
C THR A 436 0.39 -13.06 4.30
N LYS A 437 0.60 -14.37 4.15
CA LYS A 437 1.67 -15.11 4.84
C LYS A 437 3.01 -15.08 4.11
N ILE A 438 3.05 -14.54 2.90
CA ILE A 438 4.27 -14.41 2.11
C ILE A 438 4.36 -13.00 1.52
N GLN A 439 5.41 -12.29 1.90
CA GLN A 439 5.60 -10.89 1.63
C GLN A 439 6.41 -10.68 0.35
N VAL A 440 5.95 -9.73 -0.47
CA VAL A 440 6.56 -9.27 -1.71
C VAL A 440 6.39 -7.76 -1.82
N ASP A 441 7.18 -7.10 -2.66
CA ASP A 441 6.90 -5.71 -2.99
C ASP A 441 5.62 -5.58 -3.84
N TYR A 442 4.91 -4.47 -3.67
CA TYR A 442 3.68 -4.19 -4.44
C TYR A 442 3.96 -3.60 -5.84
N LEU A 443 5.23 -3.43 -6.24
CA LEU A 443 5.65 -2.81 -7.50
C LEU A 443 6.02 -3.83 -8.59
N GLY A 444 6.03 -5.13 -8.27
CA GLY A 444 6.34 -6.19 -9.24
C GLY A 444 7.81 -6.61 -9.28
N GLY A 445 8.63 -6.23 -8.29
CA GLY A 445 10.07 -6.46 -8.26
C GLY A 445 10.49 -7.93 -8.24
N VAL A 446 9.66 -8.85 -7.76
CA VAL A 446 9.97 -10.29 -7.75
C VAL A 446 10.11 -10.88 -9.16
N THR A 447 9.39 -10.35 -10.15
CA THR A 447 9.40 -10.84 -11.53
C THR A 447 10.37 -10.07 -12.44
N GLU A 448 11.26 -9.25 -11.89
CA GLU A 448 12.29 -8.58 -12.68
C GLU A 448 13.22 -9.60 -13.36
N GLY A 449 13.27 -9.58 -14.69
CA GLY A 449 14.20 -10.39 -15.48
C GLY A 449 13.79 -11.86 -15.70
N VAL A 450 12.57 -12.25 -15.34
CA VAL A 450 12.02 -13.58 -15.69
C VAL A 450 11.57 -13.62 -17.16
N LEU A 451 11.56 -14.81 -17.77
CA LEU A 451 11.19 -14.96 -19.19
C LEU A 451 9.68 -14.94 -19.45
N GLU A 452 9.33 -14.70 -20.72
CA GLU A 452 7.97 -14.91 -21.23
C GLU A 452 7.53 -16.36 -20.98
N GLY A 453 6.36 -16.52 -20.36
CA GLY A 453 5.81 -17.83 -19.99
C GLY A 453 6.08 -18.26 -18.55
N PHE A 454 6.89 -17.51 -17.77
CA PHE A 454 7.06 -17.74 -16.33
C PHE A 454 5.71 -17.71 -15.59
N LYS A 455 5.51 -18.65 -14.66
CA LYS A 455 4.29 -18.79 -13.86
C LYS A 455 4.57 -18.84 -12.35
N ILE A 456 3.67 -18.23 -11.59
CA ILE A 456 3.60 -18.41 -10.14
C ILE A 456 2.44 -19.37 -9.86
N LEU A 457 2.77 -20.60 -9.47
CA LEU A 457 1.80 -21.65 -9.20
C LEU A 457 1.29 -21.54 -7.76
N VAL A 458 -0.01 -21.34 -7.60
CA VAL A 458 -0.70 -21.25 -6.30
C VAL A 458 -1.85 -22.27 -6.25
N PRO A 459 -2.34 -22.69 -5.07
CA PRO A 459 -3.51 -23.56 -5.01
C PRO A 459 -4.70 -22.95 -5.78
N GLU A 460 -5.37 -23.70 -6.67
CA GLU A 460 -6.44 -23.11 -7.52
C GLU A 460 -7.55 -22.45 -6.69
N HIS A 461 -7.86 -23.01 -5.51
CA HIS A 461 -8.87 -22.45 -4.60
C HIS A 461 -8.46 -21.11 -3.98
N SER A 462 -7.17 -20.79 -3.94
CA SER A 462 -6.61 -19.53 -3.41
C SER A 462 -6.16 -18.57 -4.51
N ARG A 463 -6.18 -18.98 -5.78
CA ARG A 463 -5.68 -18.17 -6.90
C ARG A 463 -6.34 -16.80 -6.96
N LEU A 464 -7.64 -16.74 -6.72
CA LEU A 464 -8.37 -15.48 -6.70
C LEU A 464 -7.84 -14.54 -5.61
N ASN A 465 -7.60 -15.05 -4.39
CA ASN A 465 -7.09 -14.27 -3.27
C ASN A 465 -5.71 -13.68 -3.60
N PHE A 466 -4.81 -14.47 -4.21
CA PHE A 466 -3.51 -13.96 -4.67
C PHE A 466 -3.65 -12.88 -5.75
N MET A 467 -4.56 -13.04 -6.70
CA MET A 467 -4.76 -12.06 -7.77
C MET A 467 -5.33 -10.72 -7.28
N THR A 468 -5.99 -10.72 -6.12
CA THR A 468 -6.71 -9.54 -5.58
C THR A 468 -6.09 -8.99 -4.30
N ASP A 469 -5.06 -9.66 -3.78
CA ASP A 469 -4.32 -9.26 -2.58
C ASP A 469 -3.55 -7.94 -2.75
N TYR A 470 -3.33 -7.28 -1.63
CA TYR A 470 -2.70 -5.97 -1.53
C TYR A 470 -1.28 -5.91 -2.12
N TYR A 471 -0.49 -6.97 -1.97
CA TYR A 471 0.87 -7.04 -2.51
C TYR A 471 0.91 -7.87 -3.79
N TRP A 472 0.23 -9.01 -3.78
CA TRP A 472 0.31 -9.99 -4.87
C TRP A 472 -0.44 -9.61 -6.14
N SER A 473 -1.41 -8.68 -6.09
CA SER A 473 -2.14 -8.24 -7.29
C SER A 473 -1.25 -7.63 -8.38
N ALA A 474 -0.07 -7.09 -8.02
CA ALA A 474 0.95 -6.63 -8.96
C ALA A 474 1.49 -7.75 -9.87
N TYR A 475 1.33 -9.01 -9.44
CA TYR A 475 1.77 -10.22 -10.13
C TYR A 475 0.61 -10.99 -10.76
N SER A 476 -0.60 -10.42 -10.81
CA SER A 476 -1.83 -11.10 -11.23
C SER A 476 -1.73 -11.79 -12.61
N ALA A 477 -0.93 -11.26 -13.53
CA ALA A 477 -0.70 -11.83 -14.86
C ALA A 477 0.13 -13.14 -14.87
N TYR A 478 0.85 -13.43 -13.78
CA TYR A 478 1.74 -14.59 -13.67
C TYR A 478 1.09 -15.80 -12.99
N PHE A 479 -0.04 -15.62 -12.30
CA PHE A 479 -0.65 -16.71 -11.53
C PHE A 479 -1.28 -17.79 -12.39
N GLU A 480 -1.03 -19.03 -12.00
CA GLU A 480 -1.68 -20.23 -12.52
C GLU A 480 -2.00 -21.17 -11.36
N GLY A 481 -3.17 -21.81 -11.42
CA GLY A 481 -3.59 -22.73 -10.37
C GLY A 481 -3.06 -24.13 -10.59
N TYR A 482 -2.72 -24.84 -9.51
CA TYR A 482 -2.37 -26.25 -9.53
C TYR A 482 -3.31 -27.13 -8.71
#